data_AF-A0A852Z552-F1
#
_entry.id   AF-A0A852Z552-F1
#
_cell.length_a   1.000
_cell.length_b   1.000
_cell.length_c   1.000
_cell.angle_alpha   90.00
_cell.angle_beta   90.00
_cell.angle_gamma   90.00
#
_symmetry.space_group_name_H-M   'P 1'
#
loop_
_entity.id
_entity.type
_entity.pdbx_description
1 polymer ?
#
loop_
_entity_poly.entity_id
_entity_poly.type
_entity_poly.pdbx_seq_one_letter_code
_entity_poly.pdbx_strand_id
1 'polypeptide(L)'
;MRESRFPRAGARHLLFGLLALVIAATGAVAAPGQSEAAPSLSVREVQQDLAGLGYLPWEGVDGVDGPQTSGAISKFQSAQCLDVDGIAGPNTTTALMDKVEEVQRAVNTSADGIYGLWTVQGVERYQREHNLTYDGIAGPQTMSSMGIERRKGCSDDVQGLPYPSSYTQQVQWNLAGMGYLPWSGIDGVVGPQTRSATLEFQRDACISTDAIAGPETSDHMSEQVTKVQRAAGSGADGAYGPNTRAAVEDYQRDHGLAVDGMAGPNTMSEMGIARVMCDQSSGDPVPPADGSTRDRIVSIAAGEHGYREYNTNCQKYGDWCAAWCARFGTWVWQNAGVDVPTYWFTGDWYRWGLNNGHSVPASAGFSGIKPGDAVFWGSSPSNTSTSYHVDLVESVNADGTLNLIGGNVSDSVSRKYNVDPYAADIYGYTRP
;
A
#
# COMPACT_ATOMS: atom_id res chain seq x y z
N MET A 1 -1.94 -85.92 36.72
CA MET A 1 -1.26 -84.80 36.04
C MET A 1 -1.60 -83.54 36.82
N ARG A 2 -0.75 -83.20 37.83
CA ARG A 2 0.05 -81.96 37.93
C ARG A 2 -0.77 -80.68 37.66
N GLU A 3 -1.35 -80.06 38.71
CA GLU A 3 -0.79 -78.96 39.56
C GLU A 3 -1.06 -77.57 38.95
N SER A 4 -1.48 -76.48 39.62
CA SER A 4 -2.02 -76.18 40.96
C SER A 4 -2.31 -74.66 41.09
N ARG A 5 -3.45 -74.28 41.72
CA ARG A 5 -3.74 -73.16 42.69
C ARG A 5 -3.56 -71.64 42.34
N PHE A 6 -4.70 -70.91 42.31
CA PHE A 6 -5.15 -69.64 43.00
C PHE A 6 -4.15 -68.51 43.46
N PRO A 7 -4.57 -67.29 43.93
CA PRO A 7 -5.67 -66.32 43.61
C PRO A 7 -5.29 -64.78 43.73
N ARG A 8 -6.31 -63.88 43.70
CA ARG A 8 -6.45 -62.47 44.24
C ARG A 8 -5.98 -61.28 43.36
N ALA A 9 -6.46 -60.03 43.50
CA ALA A 9 -7.71 -59.35 43.92
C ALA A 9 -7.39 -57.83 43.94
N GLY A 10 -8.34 -56.95 43.61
CA GLY A 10 -8.23 -55.52 43.96
C GLY A 10 -9.12 -54.57 43.17
N ALA A 11 -10.38 -54.43 43.55
CA ALA A 11 -11.24 -53.33 43.12
C ALA A 11 -11.97 -52.75 44.34
N ARG A 12 -11.90 -51.43 44.53
CA ARG A 12 -12.74 -50.65 45.45
C ARG A 12 -13.15 -49.38 44.73
N HIS A 13 -14.46 -49.13 44.61
CA HIS A 13 -15.14 -47.82 44.68
C HIS A 13 -16.65 -48.15 44.84
N LEU A 14 -17.18 -48.20 46.06
CA LEU A 14 -17.85 -47.15 46.84
C LEU A 14 -19.23 -46.73 46.30
N LEU A 15 -20.20 -46.85 47.22
CA LEU A 15 -21.65 -46.91 47.06
C LEU A 15 -22.32 -45.55 46.76
N PHE A 16 -23.47 -45.69 46.09
CA PHE A 16 -24.63 -44.81 46.08
C PHE A 16 -25.18 -44.45 47.47
N GLY A 17 -25.76 -43.26 47.59
CA GLY A 17 -26.70 -42.87 48.65
C GLY A 17 -27.64 -41.75 48.18
N LEU A 18 -28.90 -42.11 47.96
CA LEU A 18 -30.05 -41.24 47.60
C LEU A 18 -30.51 -40.35 48.76
N LEU A 19 -30.99 -39.13 48.46
CA LEU A 19 -32.20 -38.58 49.10
C LEU A 19 -32.89 -37.53 48.19
N ALA A 20 -34.23 -37.49 48.26
CA ALA A 20 -35.15 -36.96 47.27
C ALA A 20 -35.69 -35.53 47.52
N LEU A 21 -35.89 -34.77 46.42
CA LEU A 21 -37.02 -33.89 45.98
C LEU A 21 -37.98 -33.30 47.06
N VAL A 22 -38.32 -31.99 47.14
CA VAL A 22 -39.20 -31.18 46.25
C VAL A 22 -39.27 -29.68 46.70
N ILE A 23 -39.03 -28.78 45.72
CA ILE A 23 -39.58 -27.42 45.40
C ILE A 23 -39.46 -26.24 46.39
N ALA A 24 -38.64 -25.26 45.97
CA ALA A 24 -39.07 -23.86 45.85
C ALA A 24 -38.56 -23.31 44.51
N ALA A 25 -39.48 -23.15 43.56
CA ALA A 25 -39.21 -22.47 42.30
C ALA A 25 -39.16 -20.96 42.55
N THR A 26 -37.94 -20.41 42.64
CA THR A 26 -37.70 -19.01 42.28
C THR A 26 -37.15 -19.02 40.87
N GLY A 27 -37.98 -18.60 39.91
CA GLY A 27 -37.57 -18.46 38.52
C GLY A 27 -36.45 -17.45 38.39
N ALA A 28 -35.24 -17.94 38.14
CA ALA A 28 -34.29 -17.18 37.34
C ALA A 28 -34.69 -17.42 35.88
N VAL A 29 -35.25 -16.40 35.24
CA VAL A 29 -35.35 -16.35 33.79
C VAL A 29 -33.91 -16.37 33.29
N ALA A 30 -33.45 -17.52 32.80
CA ALA A 30 -32.23 -17.58 32.02
C ALA A 30 -32.49 -16.75 30.76
N ALA A 31 -31.78 -15.64 30.61
CA ALA A 31 -31.79 -14.87 29.38
C ALA A 31 -31.36 -15.79 28.23
N PRO A 32 -32.07 -15.83 27.10
CA PRO A 32 -31.59 -16.53 25.91
C PRO A 32 -30.41 -15.73 25.36
N GLY A 33 -29.26 -16.38 25.21
CA GLY A 33 -28.08 -15.75 24.59
C GLY A 33 -26.78 -15.84 25.40
N GLN A 34 -26.47 -17.00 25.98
CA GLN A 34 -25.06 -17.35 26.14
C GLN A 34 -24.65 -18.12 24.89
N SER A 35 -24.18 -17.36 23.90
CA SER A 35 -23.43 -17.88 22.75
C SER A 35 -22.36 -18.84 23.26
N GLU A 36 -22.22 -20.02 22.63
CA GLU A 36 -21.00 -20.81 22.75
C GLU A 36 -19.81 -19.87 22.51
N ALA A 37 -18.77 -19.98 23.36
CA ALA A 37 -17.55 -19.20 23.16
C ALA A 37 -17.01 -19.55 21.78
N ALA A 38 -16.92 -18.55 20.90
CA ALA A 38 -16.35 -18.74 19.57
C ALA A 38 -14.94 -19.35 19.67
N PRO A 39 -14.52 -20.18 18.71
CA PRO A 39 -13.16 -20.71 18.69
C PRO A 39 -12.16 -19.55 18.75
N SER A 40 -11.16 -19.67 19.61
CA SER A 40 -10.12 -18.65 19.78
C SER A 40 -8.82 -19.15 19.17
N LEU A 41 -8.40 -18.53 18.06
CA LEU A 41 -7.06 -18.71 17.52
C LEU A 41 -6.07 -17.81 18.28
N SER A 42 -4.85 -18.29 18.49
CA SER A 42 -3.74 -17.43 18.89
C SER A 42 -3.36 -16.48 17.75
N VAL A 43 -2.70 -15.35 18.08
CA VAL A 43 -2.22 -14.39 17.07
C VAL A 43 -1.37 -15.08 15.99
N ARG A 44 -0.50 -16.02 16.41
CA ARG A 44 0.35 -16.77 15.50
C ARG A 44 -0.47 -17.67 14.56
N GLU A 45 -1.55 -18.28 15.03
CA GLU A 45 -2.44 -19.11 14.19
C GLU A 45 -3.23 -18.24 13.21
N VAL A 46 -3.74 -17.08 13.64
CA VAL A 46 -4.37 -16.10 12.74
C VAL A 46 -3.40 -15.68 11.62
N GLN A 47 -2.16 -15.35 11.97
CA GLN A 47 -1.12 -15.01 10.98
C GLN A 47 -0.81 -16.18 10.04
N GLN A 48 -0.72 -17.42 10.56
CA GLN A 48 -0.48 -18.61 9.75
C GLN A 48 -1.60 -18.83 8.73
N ASP A 49 -2.85 -18.71 9.17
CA ASP A 49 -4.01 -18.86 8.30
C ASP A 49 -4.04 -17.76 7.24
N LEU A 50 -3.84 -16.51 7.64
CA LEU A 50 -3.76 -15.39 6.69
C LEU A 50 -2.60 -15.55 5.71
N ALA A 51 -1.47 -16.10 6.14
CA ALA A 51 -0.33 -16.36 5.26
C ALA A 51 -0.63 -17.49 4.26
N GLY A 52 -1.17 -18.59 4.74
CA GLY A 52 -1.61 -19.72 3.92
C GLY A 52 -2.69 -19.34 2.90
N LEU A 53 -3.56 -18.37 3.22
CA LEU A 53 -4.59 -17.85 2.30
C LEU A 53 -4.09 -16.67 1.43
N GLY A 54 -2.82 -16.28 1.57
CA GLY A 54 -2.16 -15.24 0.77
C GLY A 54 -2.57 -13.80 1.08
N TYR A 55 -2.92 -13.51 2.34
CA TYR A 55 -3.24 -12.17 2.87
C TYR A 55 -2.08 -11.56 3.69
N LEU A 56 -1.21 -12.41 4.24
CA LEU A 56 0.01 -12.08 4.95
C LEU A 56 1.21 -12.78 4.26
N PRO A 57 2.41 -12.21 4.21
CA PRO A 57 3.58 -12.98 3.81
C PRO A 57 4.04 -13.93 4.94
N TRP A 58 4.68 -15.06 4.62
CA TRP A 58 5.07 -16.05 5.64
C TRP A 58 6.09 -15.51 6.66
N GLU A 59 6.94 -14.57 6.26
CA GLU A 59 7.86 -13.87 7.16
C GLU A 59 7.15 -13.00 8.21
N GLY A 60 5.88 -12.65 8.00
CA GLY A 60 5.05 -11.90 8.96
C GLY A 60 4.43 -12.76 10.07
N VAL A 61 4.71 -14.07 10.10
CA VAL A 61 4.21 -15.00 11.14
C VAL A 61 5.15 -15.00 12.35
N ASP A 62 5.09 -13.93 13.13
CA ASP A 62 5.95 -13.69 14.30
C ASP A 62 5.24 -13.90 15.65
N GLY A 63 3.92 -14.06 15.65
CA GLY A 63 3.07 -14.17 16.84
C GLY A 63 2.81 -12.85 17.56
N VAL A 64 3.11 -11.71 16.92
CA VAL A 64 2.90 -10.36 17.44
C VAL A 64 1.70 -9.72 16.75
N ASP A 65 0.77 -9.19 17.54
CA ASP A 65 -0.40 -8.49 17.02
C ASP A 65 -0.02 -7.05 16.66
N GLY A 66 0.64 -6.91 15.50
CA GLY A 66 1.15 -5.65 14.97
C GLY A 66 0.48 -5.21 13.66
N PRO A 67 0.95 -4.11 13.07
CA PRO A 67 0.35 -3.51 11.87
C PRO A 67 0.23 -4.44 10.65
N GLN A 68 1.18 -5.37 10.47
CA GLN A 68 1.11 -6.37 9.41
C GLN A 68 -0.06 -7.34 9.62
N THR A 69 -0.26 -7.79 10.87
CA THR A 69 -1.33 -8.70 11.28
C THR A 69 -2.69 -8.05 11.09
N SER A 70 -2.89 -6.85 11.63
CA SER A 70 -4.16 -6.12 11.49
C SER A 70 -4.46 -5.76 10.03
N GLY A 71 -3.45 -5.37 9.25
CA GLY A 71 -3.60 -5.14 7.81
C GLY A 71 -4.00 -6.39 7.02
N ALA A 72 -3.46 -7.56 7.36
CA ALA A 72 -3.86 -8.83 6.75
C ALA A 72 -5.29 -9.24 7.16
N ILE A 73 -5.66 -9.03 8.42
CA ILE A 73 -7.03 -9.25 8.93
C ILE A 73 -8.03 -8.37 8.16
N SER A 74 -7.77 -7.08 8.00
CA SER A 74 -8.66 -6.17 7.25
C SER A 74 -8.87 -6.61 5.79
N LYS A 75 -7.81 -7.07 5.11
CA LYS A 75 -7.94 -7.60 3.73
C LYS A 75 -8.82 -8.84 3.69
N PHE A 76 -8.69 -9.72 4.68
CA PHE A 76 -9.49 -10.93 4.80
C PHE A 76 -10.97 -10.62 5.13
N GLN A 77 -11.22 -9.75 6.10
CA GLN A 77 -12.57 -9.28 6.46
C GLN A 77 -13.30 -8.68 5.26
N SER A 78 -12.62 -7.79 4.52
CA SER A 78 -13.17 -7.21 3.29
C SER A 78 -13.50 -8.27 2.25
N ALA A 79 -12.65 -9.29 2.08
CA ALA A 79 -12.91 -10.39 1.15
C ALA A 79 -14.09 -11.29 1.59
N GLN A 80 -14.38 -11.38 2.88
CA GLN A 80 -15.43 -12.26 3.43
C GLN A 80 -16.73 -11.52 3.79
N CYS A 81 -16.90 -10.27 3.37
CA CYS A 81 -18.05 -9.42 3.73
C CYS A 81 -18.25 -9.27 5.25
N LEU A 82 -17.15 -9.14 6.01
CA LEU A 82 -17.18 -8.89 7.45
C LEU A 82 -17.00 -7.41 7.75
N ASP A 83 -17.31 -7.01 8.99
CA ASP A 83 -16.92 -5.71 9.52
C ASP A 83 -15.39 -5.58 9.47
N VAL A 84 -14.89 -4.54 8.78
CA VAL A 84 -13.45 -4.37 8.50
C VAL A 84 -12.82 -3.51 9.60
N ASP A 85 -12.64 -4.07 10.78
CA ASP A 85 -12.04 -3.39 11.94
C ASP A 85 -10.56 -3.76 12.16
N GLY A 86 -10.00 -4.68 11.37
CA GLY A 86 -8.62 -5.15 11.51
C GLY A 86 -8.38 -6.04 12.73
N ILE A 87 -9.45 -6.47 13.41
CA ILE A 87 -9.40 -7.28 14.63
C ILE A 87 -9.90 -8.69 14.33
N ALA A 88 -9.13 -9.70 14.75
CA ALA A 88 -9.53 -11.10 14.66
C ALA A 88 -10.55 -11.46 15.76
N GLY A 89 -11.70 -10.79 15.77
CA GLY A 89 -12.82 -11.09 16.65
C GLY A 89 -13.51 -12.42 16.29
N PRO A 90 -14.57 -12.79 17.02
CA PRO A 90 -15.29 -14.06 16.81
C PRO A 90 -15.73 -14.30 15.36
N ASN A 91 -16.32 -13.30 14.70
CA ASN A 91 -16.80 -13.44 13.32
C ASN A 91 -15.63 -13.61 12.32
N THR A 92 -14.55 -12.84 12.51
CA THR A 92 -13.34 -12.94 11.71
C THR A 92 -12.68 -14.30 11.87
N THR A 93 -12.56 -14.77 13.10
CA THR A 93 -11.92 -16.05 13.43
C THR A 93 -12.71 -17.22 12.85
N THR A 94 -14.03 -17.24 13.02
CA THR A 94 -14.88 -18.26 12.40
C THR A 94 -14.76 -18.27 10.89
N ALA A 95 -14.84 -17.10 10.24
CA ALA A 95 -14.72 -17.03 8.79
C ALA A 95 -13.33 -17.48 8.28
N LEU A 96 -12.28 -17.16 9.02
CA LEU A 96 -10.90 -17.56 8.71
C LEU A 96 -10.76 -19.08 8.76
N MET A 97 -11.22 -19.69 9.85
CA MET A 97 -11.24 -21.15 10.02
C MET A 97 -12.09 -21.82 8.93
N ASP A 98 -13.30 -21.34 8.68
CA ASP A 98 -14.18 -21.87 7.62
C ASP A 98 -13.48 -21.87 6.26
N LYS A 99 -12.76 -20.78 5.93
CA LYS A 99 -12.03 -20.66 4.67
C LYS A 99 -10.83 -21.59 4.61
N VAL A 100 -10.11 -21.78 5.72
CA VAL A 100 -9.04 -22.79 5.81
C VAL A 100 -9.60 -24.20 5.64
N GLU A 101 -10.74 -24.52 6.26
CA GLU A 101 -11.39 -25.82 6.11
C GLU A 101 -11.83 -26.10 4.66
N GLU A 102 -12.31 -25.10 3.92
CA GLU A 102 -12.58 -25.24 2.48
C GLU A 102 -11.33 -25.68 1.71
N VAL A 103 -10.18 -25.05 1.99
CA VAL A 103 -8.89 -25.43 1.38
C VAL A 103 -8.50 -26.85 1.81
N GLN A 104 -8.59 -27.17 3.10
CA GLN A 104 -8.23 -28.49 3.64
C GLN A 104 -9.05 -29.61 3.02
N ARG A 105 -10.35 -29.39 2.78
CA ARG A 105 -11.24 -30.31 2.06
C ARG A 105 -10.83 -30.47 0.60
N ALA A 106 -10.49 -29.38 -0.09
CA ALA A 106 -10.05 -29.42 -1.50
C ALA A 106 -8.75 -30.21 -1.70
N VAL A 107 -7.86 -30.23 -0.70
CA VAL A 107 -6.59 -30.98 -0.74
C VAL A 107 -6.63 -32.32 0.01
N ASN A 108 -7.81 -32.72 0.47
CA ASN A 108 -8.09 -33.98 1.16
C ASN A 108 -7.21 -34.20 2.42
N THR A 109 -7.17 -33.19 3.29
CA THR A 109 -6.49 -33.21 4.60
C THR A 109 -7.52 -33.10 5.73
N SER A 110 -7.07 -33.24 6.99
CA SER A 110 -7.93 -33.01 8.15
C SER A 110 -8.46 -31.57 8.12
N ALA A 111 -9.78 -31.40 8.17
CA ALA A 111 -10.43 -30.10 8.20
C ALA A 111 -10.52 -29.59 9.66
N ASP A 112 -9.39 -29.23 10.24
CA ASP A 112 -9.27 -28.72 11.62
C ASP A 112 -9.29 -27.19 11.72
N GLY A 113 -9.36 -26.50 10.57
CA GLY A 113 -9.47 -25.05 10.49
C GLY A 113 -8.17 -24.29 10.74
N ILE A 114 -7.03 -24.97 10.80
CA ILE A 114 -5.71 -24.35 10.98
C ILE A 114 -4.81 -24.66 9.78
N TYR A 115 -4.20 -23.64 9.18
CA TYR A 115 -3.32 -23.76 8.02
C TYR A 115 -1.92 -24.26 8.43
N GLY A 116 -1.89 -25.44 9.04
CA GLY A 116 -0.70 -26.08 9.55
C GLY A 116 0.10 -26.82 8.48
N LEU A 117 1.17 -27.50 8.93
CA LEU A 117 2.11 -28.23 8.07
C LEU A 117 1.42 -29.18 7.07
N TRP A 118 0.39 -29.90 7.50
CA TRP A 118 -0.32 -30.85 6.65
C TRP A 118 -1.13 -30.14 5.55
N THR A 119 -1.70 -28.98 5.84
CA THR A 119 -2.42 -28.15 4.86
C THR A 119 -1.44 -27.58 3.84
N VAL A 120 -0.31 -27.02 4.28
CA VAL A 120 0.76 -26.53 3.39
C VAL A 120 1.21 -27.63 2.43
N GLN A 121 1.55 -28.82 2.95
CA GLN A 121 1.96 -29.97 2.12
C GLN A 121 0.85 -30.46 1.17
N GLY A 122 -0.41 -30.40 1.60
CA GLY A 122 -1.55 -30.75 0.76
C GLY A 122 -1.73 -29.78 -0.41
N VAL A 123 -1.60 -28.48 -0.14
CA VAL A 123 -1.71 -27.40 -1.15
C VAL A 123 -0.53 -27.44 -2.11
N GLU A 124 0.68 -27.62 -1.60
CA GLU A 124 1.87 -27.90 -2.39
C GLU A 124 1.64 -29.07 -3.37
N ARG A 125 1.18 -30.22 -2.88
CA ARG A 125 0.89 -31.38 -3.73
C ARG A 125 -0.14 -31.04 -4.81
N TYR A 126 -1.24 -30.39 -4.42
CA TYR A 126 -2.29 -29.96 -5.34
C TYR A 126 -1.73 -29.05 -6.44
N GLN A 127 -0.90 -28.06 -6.07
CA GLN A 127 -0.28 -27.12 -7.00
C GLN A 127 0.61 -27.84 -8.02
N ARG A 128 1.41 -28.85 -7.61
CA ARG A 128 2.21 -29.66 -8.54
C ARG A 128 1.33 -30.40 -9.56
N GLU A 129 0.23 -31.00 -9.10
CA GLU A 129 -0.68 -31.78 -9.94
C GLU A 129 -1.43 -30.90 -10.95
N HIS A 130 -1.65 -29.62 -10.62
CA HIS A 130 -2.41 -28.65 -11.43
C HIS A 130 -1.53 -27.62 -12.16
N ASN A 131 -0.20 -27.82 -12.19
CA ASN A 131 0.78 -26.92 -12.82
C ASN A 131 0.69 -25.46 -12.35
N LEU A 132 0.45 -25.24 -11.07
CA LEU A 132 0.47 -23.92 -10.43
C LEU A 132 1.85 -23.65 -9.81
N THR A 133 2.08 -22.40 -9.40
CA THR A 133 3.23 -22.05 -8.55
C THR A 133 3.23 -22.94 -7.31
N TYR A 134 4.37 -23.59 -7.04
CA TYR A 134 4.54 -24.53 -5.93
C TYR A 134 5.13 -23.78 -4.72
N ASP A 135 4.26 -23.18 -3.92
CA ASP A 135 4.63 -22.35 -2.77
C ASP A 135 3.86 -22.70 -1.49
N GLY A 136 2.90 -23.64 -1.56
CA GLY A 136 2.09 -24.03 -0.43
C GLY A 136 1.09 -22.97 0.02
N ILE A 137 0.84 -21.94 -0.80
CA ILE A 137 -0.09 -20.85 -0.53
C ILE A 137 -1.37 -21.07 -1.35
N ALA A 138 -2.51 -21.10 -0.66
CA ALA A 138 -3.83 -21.05 -1.25
C ALA A 138 -4.19 -19.60 -1.66
N GLY A 139 -3.37 -19.02 -2.55
CA GLY A 139 -3.59 -17.70 -3.10
C GLY A 139 -4.73 -17.66 -4.13
N PRO A 140 -4.96 -16.52 -4.80
CA PRO A 140 -6.10 -16.36 -5.71
C PRO A 140 -6.09 -17.36 -6.88
N GLN A 141 -4.92 -17.68 -7.46
CA GLN A 141 -4.82 -18.68 -8.53
C GLN A 141 -5.10 -20.11 -8.01
N THR A 142 -4.53 -20.45 -6.86
CA THR A 142 -4.73 -21.75 -6.20
C THR A 142 -6.19 -21.99 -5.81
N MET A 143 -6.82 -21.03 -5.12
CA MET A 143 -8.23 -21.12 -4.73
C MET A 143 -9.17 -21.15 -5.94
N SER A 144 -8.89 -20.35 -6.98
CA SER A 144 -9.67 -20.40 -8.22
C SER A 144 -9.58 -21.76 -8.89
N SER A 145 -8.41 -22.41 -8.88
CA SER A 145 -8.25 -23.77 -9.41
C SER A 145 -9.00 -24.80 -8.56
N MET A 146 -9.05 -24.63 -7.24
CA MET A 146 -9.82 -25.48 -6.31
C MET A 146 -11.34 -25.25 -6.38
N GLY A 147 -11.81 -24.25 -7.14
CA GLY A 147 -13.21 -23.84 -7.15
C GLY A 147 -13.67 -23.16 -5.85
N ILE A 148 -12.73 -22.69 -5.05
CA ILE A 148 -12.97 -21.98 -3.79
C ILE A 148 -13.18 -20.50 -4.10
N GLU A 149 -14.34 -19.98 -3.72
CA GLU A 149 -14.62 -18.56 -3.80
C GLU A 149 -13.79 -17.82 -2.74
N ARG A 150 -12.73 -17.14 -3.20
CA ARG A 150 -11.85 -16.37 -2.32
C ARG A 150 -12.51 -15.09 -1.79
N ARG A 151 -13.41 -14.47 -2.56
CA ARG A 151 -14.14 -13.26 -2.16
C ARG A 151 -15.63 -13.51 -2.29
N LYS A 152 -16.38 -13.38 -1.20
CA LYS A 152 -17.85 -13.50 -1.23
C LYS A 152 -18.44 -12.34 -2.02
N GLY A 153 -19.39 -12.63 -2.93
CA GLY A 153 -20.20 -11.61 -3.60
C GLY A 153 -21.14 -10.90 -2.63
N CYS A 154 -20.69 -9.79 -2.03
CA CYS A 154 -21.55 -8.96 -1.19
C CYS A 154 -22.57 -8.20 -2.09
N SER A 155 -23.83 -8.06 -1.66
CA SER A 155 -24.99 -7.74 -2.50
C SER A 155 -25.07 -6.35 -3.17
N ASP A 156 -23.96 -5.62 -3.30
CA ASP A 156 -23.90 -4.30 -3.97
C ASP A 156 -22.83 -4.29 -5.07
N ASP A 157 -22.93 -5.24 -6.01
CA ASP A 157 -22.13 -5.25 -7.23
C ASP A 157 -22.43 -4.01 -8.09
N VAL A 158 -21.60 -2.96 -7.92
CA VAL A 158 -21.26 -2.05 -9.02
C VAL A 158 -19.85 -2.40 -9.47
N GLN A 159 -19.74 -2.92 -10.69
CA GLN A 159 -18.49 -3.22 -11.39
C GLN A 159 -17.51 -2.02 -11.33
N GLY A 160 -16.32 -2.24 -10.76
CA GLY A 160 -15.10 -1.58 -11.23
C GLY A 160 -14.50 -0.41 -10.44
N LEU A 161 -14.92 -0.13 -9.20
CA LEU A 161 -14.23 0.84 -8.33
C LEU A 161 -13.97 0.25 -6.92
N PRO A 162 -12.80 0.45 -6.28
CA PRO A 162 -12.54 -0.10 -4.95
C PRO A 162 -13.34 0.64 -3.87
N TYR A 163 -14.07 -0.10 -3.03
CA TYR A 163 -14.67 0.40 -1.80
C TYR A 163 -13.59 0.86 -0.79
N PRO A 164 -13.88 1.86 0.06
CA PRO A 164 -12.93 2.34 1.05
C PRO A 164 -12.60 1.25 2.10
N SER A 165 -11.32 1.02 2.37
CA SER A 165 -10.89 0.04 3.39
C SER A 165 -10.37 0.75 4.64
N SER A 166 -10.63 0.18 5.83
CA SER A 166 -10.10 0.72 7.10
C SER A 166 -8.58 0.71 7.15
N TYR A 167 -7.92 -0.25 6.50
CA TYR A 167 -6.48 -0.26 6.31
C TYR A 167 -6.00 0.94 5.48
N THR A 168 -6.66 1.21 4.35
CA THR A 168 -6.35 2.39 3.52
C THR A 168 -6.56 3.66 4.31
N GLN A 169 -7.65 3.76 5.08
CA GLN A 169 -7.89 4.90 5.96
C GLN A 169 -6.80 5.02 7.01
N GLN A 170 -6.33 3.92 7.61
CA GLN A 170 -5.25 3.95 8.60
C GLN A 170 -3.92 4.40 7.99
N VAL A 171 -3.58 3.92 6.78
CA VAL A 171 -2.42 4.40 6.02
C VAL A 171 -2.55 5.90 5.73
N GLN A 172 -3.72 6.36 5.28
CA GLN A 172 -3.99 7.77 5.04
C GLN A 172 -3.94 8.61 6.32
N TRP A 173 -4.40 8.07 7.47
CA TRP A 173 -4.27 8.71 8.78
C TRP A 173 -2.81 8.84 9.19
N ASN A 174 -2.00 7.79 9.01
CA ASN A 174 -0.56 7.82 9.30
C ASN A 174 0.15 8.85 8.42
N LEU A 175 -0.11 8.81 7.11
CA LEU A 175 0.44 9.76 6.14
C LEU A 175 0.00 11.20 6.45
N ALA A 176 -1.27 11.43 6.78
CA ALA A 176 -1.77 12.75 7.07
C ALA A 176 -1.27 13.29 8.42
N GLY A 177 -1.23 12.43 9.43
CA GLY A 177 -0.66 12.73 10.74
C GLY A 177 0.82 13.11 10.66
N MET A 178 1.60 12.48 9.77
CA MET A 178 3.00 12.83 9.55
C MET A 178 3.21 13.95 8.51
N GLY A 179 2.12 14.51 7.97
CA GLY A 179 2.17 15.64 7.04
C GLY A 179 2.58 15.30 5.60
N TYR A 180 2.36 14.06 5.14
CA TYR A 180 2.51 13.64 3.73
C TYR A 180 1.20 13.73 2.93
N LEU A 181 0.05 13.72 3.62
CA LEU A 181 -1.28 13.75 3.02
C LEU A 181 -2.12 14.85 3.70
N PRO A 182 -2.89 15.68 2.97
CA PRO A 182 -3.81 16.59 3.64
C PRO A 182 -4.90 15.80 4.38
N TRP A 183 -5.43 16.33 5.49
CA TRP A 183 -6.52 15.69 6.24
C TRP A 183 -7.74 15.35 5.36
N SER A 184 -8.00 16.15 4.33
CA SER A 184 -9.08 15.93 3.34
C SER A 184 -8.86 14.73 2.43
N GLY A 185 -7.65 14.16 2.39
CA GLY A 185 -7.28 13.00 1.58
C GLY A 185 -7.57 11.66 2.28
N ILE A 186 -8.11 11.67 3.50
CA ILE A 186 -8.54 10.46 4.21
C ILE A 186 -9.94 10.07 3.74
N ASP A 187 -10.00 9.30 2.66
CA ASP A 187 -11.24 8.86 2.01
C ASP A 187 -11.39 7.33 1.95
N GLY A 188 -10.37 6.58 2.41
CA GLY A 188 -10.26 5.13 2.35
C GLY A 188 -9.98 4.54 0.97
N VAL A 189 -9.79 5.37 -0.05
CA VAL A 189 -9.53 4.98 -1.43
C VAL A 189 -8.06 5.21 -1.77
N VAL A 190 -7.40 4.21 -2.36
CA VAL A 190 -6.00 4.37 -2.84
C VAL A 190 -5.99 5.17 -4.15
N GLY A 191 -6.22 6.47 -4.02
CA GLY A 191 -6.18 7.45 -5.10
C GLY A 191 -4.80 8.08 -5.32
N PRO A 192 -4.68 9.00 -6.30
CA PRO A 192 -3.40 9.65 -6.65
C PRO A 192 -2.72 10.38 -5.48
N GLN A 193 -3.51 11.00 -4.59
CA GLN A 193 -2.98 11.67 -3.40
C GLN A 193 -2.36 10.68 -2.42
N THR A 194 -3.04 9.56 -2.16
CA THR A 194 -2.54 8.50 -1.26
C THR A 194 -1.26 7.87 -1.84
N ARG A 195 -1.22 7.57 -3.14
CA ARG A 195 -0.02 7.03 -3.80
C ARG A 195 1.18 7.99 -3.74
N SER A 196 0.94 9.28 -3.94
CA SER A 196 2.00 10.31 -3.86
C SER A 196 2.56 10.42 -2.44
N ALA A 197 1.67 10.49 -1.45
CA ALA A 197 2.04 10.54 -0.05
C ALA A 197 2.82 9.28 0.38
N THR A 198 2.42 8.08 -0.08
CA THR A 198 3.16 6.83 0.15
C THR A 198 4.55 6.88 -0.47
N LEU A 199 4.71 7.37 -1.70
CA LEU A 199 6.01 7.51 -2.35
C LEU A 199 6.94 8.46 -1.58
N GLU A 200 6.42 9.61 -1.14
CA GLU A 200 7.19 10.56 -0.34
C GLU A 200 7.63 9.94 0.99
N PHE A 201 6.73 9.24 1.67
CA PHE A 201 7.06 8.50 2.88
C PHE A 201 8.14 7.44 2.62
N GLN A 202 8.03 6.65 1.55
CA GLN A 202 9.02 5.62 1.19
C GLN A 202 10.40 6.22 0.90
N ARG A 203 10.45 7.41 0.29
CA ARG A 203 11.70 8.14 0.06
C ARG A 203 12.33 8.60 1.37
N ASP A 204 11.54 9.19 2.26
CA ASP A 204 12.01 9.64 3.58
C ASP A 204 12.41 8.45 4.47
N ALA A 205 11.73 7.31 4.33
CA ALA A 205 12.06 6.06 5.01
C ALA A 205 13.25 5.30 4.37
N CYS A 206 13.70 5.74 3.18
CA CYS A 206 14.80 5.12 2.42
C CYS A 206 14.55 3.64 2.09
N ILE A 207 13.31 3.31 1.73
CA ILE A 207 12.84 1.98 1.31
C ILE A 207 12.36 1.99 -0.15
N SER A 208 11.92 0.84 -0.68
CA SER A 208 11.41 0.73 -2.05
C SER A 208 10.27 1.73 -2.32
N THR A 209 10.38 2.51 -3.41
CA THR A 209 9.41 3.55 -3.80
C THR A 209 8.42 3.03 -4.86
N ASP A 210 7.58 2.09 -4.47
CA ASP A 210 6.61 1.44 -5.37
C ASP A 210 5.17 2.03 -5.25
N ALA A 211 4.98 3.04 -4.39
CA ALA A 211 3.69 3.64 -4.06
C ALA A 211 2.70 2.68 -3.36
N ILE A 212 3.19 1.54 -2.88
CA ILE A 212 2.40 0.53 -2.19
C ILE A 212 2.74 0.61 -0.69
N ALA A 213 1.74 0.86 0.13
CA ALA A 213 1.86 0.70 1.57
C ALA A 213 1.83 -0.81 1.92
N GLY A 214 2.91 -1.50 1.57
CA GLY A 214 3.18 -2.89 1.92
C GLY A 214 3.71 -3.01 3.36
N PRO A 215 4.08 -4.24 3.78
CA PRO A 215 4.53 -4.50 5.15
C PRO A 215 5.70 -3.62 5.59
N GLU A 216 6.76 -3.53 4.78
CA GLU A 216 7.92 -2.67 5.05
C GLU A 216 7.51 -1.20 5.22
N THR A 217 6.74 -0.66 4.28
CA THR A 217 6.23 0.71 4.35
C THR A 217 5.41 0.96 5.62
N SER A 218 4.49 0.05 5.96
CA SER A 218 3.62 0.20 7.12
C SER A 218 4.35 0.07 8.45
N ASP A 219 5.38 -0.78 8.53
CA ASP A 219 6.23 -0.90 9.73
C ASP A 219 7.01 0.38 9.99
N HIS A 220 7.62 0.94 8.94
CA HIS A 220 8.29 2.24 9.03
C HIS A 220 7.31 3.34 9.44
N MET A 221 6.08 3.36 8.90
CA MET A 221 5.06 4.34 9.30
C MET A 221 4.75 4.17 10.79
N SER A 222 4.51 2.95 11.23
CA SER A 222 4.17 2.65 12.63
C SER A 222 5.27 3.02 13.61
N GLU A 223 6.54 2.78 13.25
CA GLU A 223 7.69 3.17 14.06
C GLU A 223 7.77 4.69 14.21
N GLN A 224 7.55 5.45 13.14
CA GLN A 224 7.55 6.91 13.20
C GLN A 224 6.38 7.46 14.01
N VAL A 225 5.18 6.92 13.80
CA VAL A 225 4.01 7.30 14.59
C VAL A 225 4.24 7.02 16.08
N THR A 226 4.87 5.89 16.42
CA THR A 226 5.25 5.56 17.80
C THR A 226 6.18 6.61 18.40
N LYS A 227 7.15 7.13 17.64
CA LYS A 227 8.03 8.22 18.09
C LYS A 227 7.23 9.49 18.36
N VAL A 228 6.33 9.86 17.45
CA VAL A 228 5.45 11.02 17.60
C VAL A 228 4.58 10.89 18.85
N GLN A 229 3.92 9.74 19.05
CA GLN A 229 3.06 9.50 20.21
C GLN A 229 3.82 9.63 21.52
N ARG A 230 5.04 9.08 21.60
CA ARG A 230 5.90 9.22 22.79
C ARG A 230 6.29 10.66 23.07
N ALA A 231 6.62 11.43 22.04
CA ALA A 231 6.97 12.85 22.18
C ALA A 231 5.77 13.72 22.56
N ALA A 232 4.60 13.46 21.96
CA ALA A 232 3.35 14.15 22.23
C ALA A 232 2.67 13.73 23.55
N GLY A 233 3.14 12.67 24.20
CA GLY A 233 2.59 12.18 25.48
C GLY A 233 1.30 11.37 25.34
N SER A 234 1.05 10.73 24.20
CA SER A 234 -0.09 9.82 23.99
C SER A 234 0.29 8.33 24.07
N GLY A 235 -0.71 7.45 24.08
CA GLY A 235 -0.50 6.01 23.98
C GLY A 235 0.21 5.64 22.69
N ALA A 236 1.33 4.93 22.78
CA ALA A 236 2.21 4.62 21.66
C ALA A 236 1.85 3.29 20.99
N ASP A 237 0.70 3.25 20.30
CA ASP A 237 0.18 2.09 19.58
C ASP A 237 0.64 2.02 18.10
N GLY A 238 1.39 3.02 17.63
CA GLY A 238 1.91 3.08 16.27
C GLY A 238 0.85 3.35 15.20
N ALA A 239 -0.35 3.80 15.59
CA ALA A 239 -1.43 4.20 14.70
C ALA A 239 -1.81 5.68 14.91
N TYR A 240 -1.74 6.48 13.87
CA TYR A 240 -2.18 7.87 13.94
C TYR A 240 -3.70 7.88 13.87
N GLY A 241 -4.33 8.62 14.76
CA GLY A 241 -5.78 8.69 14.86
C GLY A 241 -6.22 9.87 15.72
N PRO A 242 -7.52 10.00 16.04
CA PRO A 242 -8.05 11.16 16.75
C PRO A 242 -7.34 11.47 18.08
N ASN A 243 -6.97 10.44 18.85
CA ASN A 243 -6.26 10.62 20.13
C ASN A 243 -4.83 11.14 19.92
N THR A 244 -4.09 10.55 18.98
CA THR A 244 -2.73 11.00 18.61
C THR A 244 -2.76 12.43 18.08
N ARG A 245 -3.74 12.74 17.21
CA ARG A 245 -3.96 14.09 16.69
C ARG A 245 -4.20 15.09 17.81
N ALA A 246 -5.12 14.80 18.74
CA ALA A 246 -5.40 15.69 19.86
C ALA A 246 -4.15 15.96 20.71
N ALA A 247 -3.36 14.92 21.00
CA ALA A 247 -2.11 15.06 21.74
C ALA A 247 -1.06 15.89 20.98
N VAL A 248 -0.98 15.74 19.65
CA VAL A 248 -0.11 16.57 18.81
C VAL A 248 -0.59 18.02 18.78
N GLU A 249 -1.90 18.27 18.72
CA GLU A 249 -2.45 19.62 18.83
C GLU A 249 -2.13 20.26 20.20
N ASP A 250 -2.18 19.50 21.31
CA ASP A 250 -1.73 19.95 22.63
C ASP A 250 -0.24 20.28 22.64
N TYR A 251 0.60 19.36 22.14
CA TYR A 251 2.04 19.57 22.03
C TYR A 251 2.35 20.84 21.22
N GLN A 252 1.67 21.04 20.09
CA GLN A 252 1.83 22.22 19.24
C GLN A 252 1.45 23.50 19.96
N ARG A 253 0.35 23.51 20.73
CA ARG A 253 -0.04 24.66 21.57
C ARG A 253 1.04 25.02 22.59
N ASP A 254 1.58 24.02 23.27
CA ASP A 254 2.56 24.21 24.34
C ASP A 254 3.93 24.69 23.81
N HIS A 255 4.27 24.35 22.56
CA HIS A 255 5.55 24.68 21.92
C HIS A 255 5.46 25.84 20.92
N GLY A 256 4.30 26.50 20.80
CA GLY A 256 4.11 27.66 19.92
C GLY A 256 4.18 27.34 18.43
N LEU A 257 3.82 26.10 18.04
CA LEU A 257 3.76 25.64 16.66
C LEU A 257 2.36 25.89 16.04
N ALA A 258 2.24 25.73 14.72
CA ALA A 258 0.93 25.71 14.07
C ALA A 258 0.10 24.54 14.63
N VAL A 259 -1.12 24.83 15.09
CA VAL A 259 -2.01 23.84 15.71
C VAL A 259 -2.90 23.22 14.64
N ASP A 260 -2.35 22.26 13.91
CA ASP A 260 -3.01 21.54 12.81
C ASP A 260 -3.17 20.04 13.09
N GLY A 261 -2.60 19.55 14.20
CA GLY A 261 -2.60 18.16 14.62
C GLY A 261 -1.71 17.25 13.78
N MET A 262 -0.94 17.83 12.86
CA MET A 262 0.04 17.13 12.03
C MET A 262 1.42 17.21 12.68
N ALA A 263 2.02 16.07 12.94
CA ALA A 263 3.45 15.95 13.16
C ALA A 263 4.20 16.10 11.81
N GLY A 264 4.08 17.26 11.16
CA GLY A 264 4.86 17.61 9.96
C GLY A 264 6.33 17.95 10.27
N PRO A 265 7.13 18.44 9.30
CA PRO A 265 8.57 18.66 9.47
C PRO A 265 8.93 19.54 10.68
N ASN A 266 8.21 20.65 10.87
CA ASN A 266 8.46 21.58 11.98
C ASN A 266 8.15 20.94 13.33
N THR A 267 7.01 20.25 13.42
CA THR A 267 6.60 19.54 14.64
C THR A 267 7.56 18.39 14.97
N MET A 268 7.92 17.56 13.98
CA MET A 268 8.87 16.46 14.17
C MET A 268 10.27 16.96 14.56
N SER A 269 10.75 18.05 13.93
CA SER A 269 12.02 18.68 14.30
C SER A 269 12.02 19.14 15.75
N GLU A 270 10.94 19.77 16.21
CA GLU A 270 10.79 20.18 17.61
C GLU A 270 10.71 18.98 18.57
N MET A 271 10.06 17.89 18.14
CA MET A 271 10.03 16.62 18.88
C MET A 271 11.38 15.86 18.87
N GLY A 272 12.38 16.33 18.13
CA GLY A 272 13.66 15.64 17.94
C GLY A 272 13.55 14.36 17.11
N ILE A 273 12.54 14.26 16.26
CA ILE A 273 12.28 13.12 15.38
C ILE A 273 12.79 13.46 13.98
N ALA A 274 13.72 12.67 13.47
CA ALA A 274 14.21 12.82 12.10
C ALA A 274 13.13 12.36 11.10
N ARG A 275 12.77 13.25 10.17
CA ARG A 275 11.83 12.92 9.09
C ARG A 275 12.44 11.91 8.11
N VAL A 276 13.70 12.13 7.72
CA VAL A 276 14.46 11.17 6.91
C VAL A 276 15.09 10.13 7.84
N MET A 277 14.88 8.85 7.54
CA MET A 277 15.17 7.72 8.43
C MET A 277 16.49 7.01 8.12
N CYS A 278 17.23 7.47 7.11
CA CYS A 278 18.58 6.99 6.83
C CYS A 278 19.68 7.95 7.31
N ASP A 279 20.81 7.36 7.70
CA ASP A 279 22.05 8.06 8.05
C ASP A 279 22.68 8.62 6.77
N GLN A 280 22.78 9.95 6.66
CA GLN A 280 23.00 10.65 5.39
C GLN A 280 24.47 10.62 4.96
N SER A 281 24.76 9.98 3.81
CA SER A 281 25.88 10.35 2.95
C SER A 281 25.52 10.37 1.46
N SER A 282 24.60 11.25 1.06
CA SER A 282 24.50 11.70 -0.34
C SER A 282 23.68 12.98 -0.42
N GLY A 283 24.36 14.10 -0.61
CA GLY A 283 23.80 15.44 -0.63
C GLY A 283 23.07 15.80 -1.92
N ASP A 284 21.94 15.15 -2.19
CA ASP A 284 20.94 15.66 -3.13
C ASP A 284 19.85 16.41 -2.35
N PRO A 285 19.45 17.63 -2.76
CA PRO A 285 18.40 18.37 -2.07
C PRO A 285 17.06 17.62 -2.14
N VAL A 286 16.52 17.27 -0.97
CA VAL A 286 15.14 16.80 -0.80
C VAL A 286 14.21 18.00 -0.97
N PRO A 287 13.28 18.02 -1.96
CA PRO A 287 12.29 19.09 -2.08
C PRO A 287 11.25 19.02 -0.94
N PRO A 288 10.68 20.16 -0.50
CA PRO A 288 9.74 20.20 0.62
C PRO A 288 8.43 19.43 0.37
N ALA A 289 7.87 18.87 1.44
CA ALA A 289 6.66 18.03 1.50
C ALA A 289 5.33 18.77 1.24
N ASP A 290 5.41 20.01 0.77
CA ASP A 290 4.31 20.94 0.49
C ASP A 290 4.26 21.31 -1.01
N GLY A 291 4.93 20.52 -1.86
CA GLY A 291 5.22 20.80 -3.26
C GLY A 291 4.01 21.05 -4.18
N SER A 292 4.13 22.08 -5.01
CA SER A 292 3.21 22.37 -6.11
C SER A 292 3.11 21.19 -7.10
N THR A 293 2.09 21.17 -7.97
CA THR A 293 1.98 20.17 -9.07
C THR A 293 3.30 19.99 -9.84
N ARG A 294 4.09 21.05 -9.96
CA ARG A 294 5.41 21.06 -10.62
C ARG A 294 6.46 20.27 -9.86
N ASP A 295 6.50 20.39 -8.54
CA ASP A 295 7.44 19.65 -7.70
C ASP A 295 7.14 18.15 -7.74
N ARG A 296 5.84 17.79 -7.79
CA ARG A 296 5.40 16.40 -8.00
C ARG A 296 5.82 15.86 -9.37
N ILE A 297 5.68 16.65 -10.45
CA ILE A 297 6.17 16.26 -11.80
C ILE A 297 7.67 15.95 -11.75
N VAL A 298 8.47 16.85 -11.17
CA VAL A 298 9.93 16.67 -11.07
C VAL A 298 10.27 15.44 -10.24
N SER A 299 9.62 15.25 -9.09
CA SER A 299 9.84 14.13 -8.19
C SER A 299 9.55 12.78 -8.85
N ILE A 300 8.40 12.67 -9.54
CA ILE A 300 8.01 11.45 -10.26
C ILE A 300 8.98 11.18 -11.42
N ALA A 301 9.32 12.20 -12.21
CA ALA A 301 10.24 12.01 -13.33
C ALA A 301 11.63 11.56 -12.84
N ALA A 302 12.15 12.20 -11.79
CA ALA A 302 13.44 11.87 -11.18
C ALA A 302 13.46 10.45 -10.62
N GLY A 303 12.35 9.97 -10.03
CA GLY A 303 12.22 8.61 -9.51
C GLY A 303 12.30 7.53 -10.57
N GLU A 304 12.03 7.88 -11.83
CA GLU A 304 12.13 6.96 -12.97
C GLU A 304 13.52 6.92 -13.59
N HIS A 305 14.46 7.76 -13.14
CA HIS A 305 15.80 7.83 -13.70
C HIS A 305 16.51 6.46 -13.67
N GLY A 306 17.07 6.07 -14.82
CA GLY A 306 17.75 4.78 -14.97
C GLY A 306 16.84 3.63 -15.39
N TYR A 307 15.51 3.80 -15.39
CA TYR A 307 14.60 2.83 -16.00
C TYR A 307 14.95 2.61 -17.48
N ARG A 308 14.99 1.35 -17.91
CA ARG A 308 15.23 0.93 -19.29
C ARG A 308 14.07 0.12 -19.82
N GLU A 309 13.78 0.25 -21.10
CA GLU A 309 12.83 -0.62 -21.78
C GLU A 309 13.29 -2.09 -21.76
N TYR A 310 12.35 -3.02 -21.75
CA TYR A 310 12.62 -4.46 -21.62
C TYR A 310 12.54 -5.23 -22.95
N ASN A 311 12.17 -4.55 -24.03
CA ASN A 311 12.19 -5.00 -25.43
C ASN A 311 12.04 -3.75 -26.32
N THR A 312 12.13 -3.86 -27.65
CA THR A 312 12.02 -2.74 -28.61
C THR A 312 10.87 -1.80 -28.28
N ASN A 313 11.15 -0.69 -27.60
CA ASN A 313 10.22 0.31 -27.10
C ASN A 313 9.12 -0.19 -26.13
N CYS A 314 9.26 -1.35 -25.49
CA CYS A 314 8.30 -1.85 -24.49
C CYS A 314 8.63 -1.33 -23.09
N GLN A 315 7.64 -0.71 -22.44
CA GLN A 315 7.84 0.07 -21.22
C GLN A 315 6.62 0.01 -20.27
N LYS A 316 6.79 0.35 -18.99
CA LYS A 316 5.76 0.21 -17.93
C LYS A 316 4.70 1.33 -17.87
N TYR A 317 4.95 2.44 -18.55
CA TYR A 317 4.09 3.61 -18.59
C TYR A 317 2.86 3.43 -19.49
N GLY A 318 2.77 2.43 -20.36
CA GLY A 318 1.57 2.22 -21.18
C GLY A 318 1.53 0.89 -21.93
N ASP A 319 0.38 0.55 -22.50
CA ASP A 319 0.09 -0.80 -23.00
C ASP A 319 0.72 -1.14 -24.36
N TRP A 320 1.37 -0.17 -25.02
CA TRP A 320 1.92 -0.33 -26.37
C TRP A 320 3.44 -0.19 -26.39
N CYS A 321 4.08 -1.00 -27.24
CA CYS A 321 5.52 -0.91 -27.49
C CYS A 321 5.78 0.04 -28.68
N ALA A 322 6.06 1.30 -28.39
CA ALA A 322 6.30 2.35 -29.37
C ALA A 322 7.19 3.43 -28.73
N ALA A 323 7.80 4.29 -29.56
CA ALA A 323 8.61 5.39 -29.05
C ALA A 323 7.86 6.14 -27.94
N TRP A 324 8.48 6.23 -26.76
CA TRP A 324 7.74 6.44 -25.51
C TRP A 324 8.12 7.71 -24.76
N CYS A 325 8.89 8.62 -25.36
CA CYS A 325 9.25 9.90 -24.71
C CYS A 325 8.01 10.73 -24.33
N ALA A 326 7.04 10.88 -25.26
CA ALA A 326 5.77 11.57 -24.98
C ALA A 326 4.87 10.79 -24.02
N ARG A 327 4.89 9.46 -24.11
CA ARG A 327 4.10 8.62 -23.20
C ARG A 327 4.62 8.75 -21.77
N PHE A 328 5.93 8.70 -21.58
CA PHE A 328 6.58 8.95 -20.30
C PHE A 328 6.20 10.33 -19.76
N GLY A 329 6.39 11.39 -20.53
CA GLY A 329 6.07 12.75 -20.08
C GLY A 329 4.61 12.93 -19.66
N THR A 330 3.67 12.44 -20.48
CA THR A 330 2.23 12.47 -20.14
C THR A 330 1.88 11.57 -18.96
N TRP A 331 2.53 10.41 -18.80
CA TRP A 331 2.36 9.55 -17.62
C TRP A 331 2.82 10.26 -16.34
N VAL A 332 3.97 10.94 -16.38
CA VAL A 332 4.45 11.69 -15.21
C VAL A 332 3.47 12.80 -14.83
N TRP A 333 3.00 13.58 -15.81
CA TRP A 333 1.99 14.61 -15.59
C TRP A 333 0.68 14.06 -15.02
N GLN A 334 0.17 12.96 -15.57
CA GLN A 334 -1.03 12.27 -15.06
C GLN A 334 -0.84 11.83 -13.60
N ASN A 335 0.32 11.26 -13.24
CA ASN A 335 0.60 10.83 -11.86
C ASN A 335 0.86 12.02 -10.92
N ALA A 336 1.27 13.17 -11.45
CA ALA A 336 1.35 14.43 -10.71
C ALA A 336 -0.02 15.13 -10.56
N GLY A 337 -1.09 14.60 -11.16
CA GLY A 337 -2.45 15.16 -11.07
C GLY A 337 -2.77 16.23 -12.11
N VAL A 338 -2.02 16.30 -13.21
CA VAL A 338 -2.33 17.16 -14.37
C VAL A 338 -3.36 16.46 -15.25
N ASP A 339 -4.42 17.16 -15.63
CA ASP A 339 -5.44 16.67 -16.56
C ASP A 339 -4.95 16.76 -18.01
N VAL A 340 -4.09 15.83 -18.40
CA VAL A 340 -3.54 15.72 -19.75
C VAL A 340 -3.93 14.39 -20.40
N PRO A 341 -4.41 14.38 -21.66
CA PRO A 341 -4.64 13.14 -22.40
C PRO A 341 -3.33 12.35 -22.60
N THR A 342 -3.47 11.04 -22.81
CA THR A 342 -2.33 10.18 -23.14
C THR A 342 -1.87 10.43 -24.57
N TYR A 343 -0.62 10.85 -24.74
CA TYR A 343 -0.01 11.07 -26.05
C TYR A 343 1.23 10.19 -26.26
N TRP A 344 1.29 9.55 -27.42
CA TRP A 344 2.47 8.81 -27.90
C TRP A 344 3.33 9.67 -28.83
N PHE A 345 2.73 10.64 -29.49
CA PHE A 345 3.42 11.57 -30.37
C PHE A 345 3.58 12.94 -29.70
N THR A 346 4.81 13.44 -29.68
CA THR A 346 5.20 14.73 -29.07
C THR A 346 4.46 15.91 -29.68
N GLY A 347 4.23 15.91 -30.99
CA GLY A 347 3.53 16.99 -31.68
C GLY A 347 2.07 17.12 -31.26
N ASP A 348 1.37 16.01 -30.99
CA ASP A 348 -0.03 16.05 -30.56
C ASP A 348 -0.17 16.60 -29.15
N TRP A 349 0.75 16.26 -28.25
CA TRP A 349 0.78 16.83 -26.90
C TRP A 349 1.01 18.34 -26.93
N TYR A 350 1.96 18.81 -27.74
CA TYR A 350 2.18 20.25 -27.90
C TYR A 350 0.97 20.98 -28.49
N ARG A 351 0.29 20.40 -29.50
CA ARG A 351 -0.93 20.96 -30.09
C ARG A 351 -2.08 21.01 -29.09
N TRP A 352 -2.26 19.97 -28.29
CA TRP A 352 -3.21 19.99 -27.18
C TRP A 352 -2.92 21.16 -26.24
N GLY A 353 -1.66 21.36 -25.87
CA GLY A 353 -1.28 22.48 -25.03
C GLY A 353 -1.55 23.84 -25.71
N LEU A 354 -1.36 23.97 -27.03
CA LEU A 354 -1.71 25.20 -27.74
C LEU A 354 -3.22 25.47 -27.69
N ASN A 355 -4.03 24.43 -27.96
CA ASN A 355 -5.48 24.54 -28.00
C ASN A 355 -6.09 24.86 -26.64
N ASN A 356 -5.38 24.54 -25.55
CA ASN A 356 -5.82 24.80 -24.18
C ASN A 356 -5.07 25.97 -23.51
N GLY A 357 -4.20 26.68 -24.23
CA GLY A 357 -3.47 27.85 -23.71
C GLY A 357 -2.27 27.54 -22.80
N HIS A 358 -1.78 26.31 -22.82
CA HIS A 358 -0.63 25.83 -22.04
C HIS A 358 0.71 25.89 -22.79
N SER A 359 0.70 25.77 -24.13
CA SER A 359 1.92 25.74 -24.94
C SER A 359 2.39 27.13 -25.32
N VAL A 360 3.71 27.34 -25.26
CA VAL A 360 4.39 28.57 -25.62
C VAL A 360 5.41 28.26 -26.73
N PRO A 361 5.31 28.90 -27.91
CA PRO A 361 6.27 28.70 -28.98
C PRO A 361 7.62 29.34 -28.62
N ALA A 362 8.71 28.77 -29.14
CA ALA A 362 10.06 29.31 -28.94
C ALA A 362 10.20 30.78 -29.36
N SER A 363 9.41 31.23 -30.35
CA SER A 363 9.35 32.63 -30.78
C SER A 363 8.86 33.60 -29.70
N ALA A 364 8.15 33.12 -28.67
CA ALA A 364 7.75 33.90 -27.50
C ALA A 364 8.79 33.85 -26.35
N GLY A 365 9.88 33.10 -26.53
CA GLY A 365 10.97 32.97 -25.57
C GLY A 365 10.71 31.97 -24.43
N PHE A 366 11.76 31.71 -23.64
CA PHE A 366 11.78 30.71 -22.57
C PHE A 366 11.88 31.31 -21.16
N SER A 367 11.80 32.63 -21.00
CA SER A 367 11.94 33.29 -19.69
C SER A 367 10.88 32.89 -18.66
N GLY A 368 9.75 32.33 -19.10
CA GLY A 368 8.67 31.82 -18.25
C GLY A 368 8.73 30.33 -17.98
N ILE A 369 9.76 29.62 -18.44
CA ILE A 369 9.89 28.17 -18.24
C ILE A 369 10.19 27.85 -16.77
N LYS A 370 9.62 26.77 -16.28
CA LYS A 370 9.72 26.35 -14.88
C LYS A 370 9.93 24.84 -14.77
N PRO A 371 10.45 24.35 -13.64
CA PRO A 371 10.40 22.94 -13.31
C PRO A 371 9.00 22.36 -13.53
N GLY A 372 8.94 21.16 -14.08
CA GLY A 372 7.71 20.47 -14.45
C GLY A 372 7.12 20.81 -15.83
N ASP A 373 7.63 21.82 -16.54
CA ASP A 373 7.25 22.05 -17.96
C ASP A 373 7.79 20.92 -18.86
N ALA A 374 7.13 20.70 -20.00
CA ALA A 374 7.59 19.79 -21.05
C ALA A 374 8.21 20.58 -22.21
N VAL A 375 9.44 20.24 -22.63
CA VAL A 375 10.15 20.89 -23.75
C VAL A 375 10.16 19.99 -24.99
N PHE A 376 9.80 20.55 -26.14
CA PHE A 376 9.59 19.78 -27.37
C PHE A 376 10.68 20.06 -28.40
N TRP A 377 11.36 18.99 -28.81
CA TRP A 377 12.52 19.06 -29.70
C TRP A 377 12.13 18.96 -31.16
N GLY A 378 12.81 19.74 -32.00
CA GLY A 378 12.61 19.88 -33.43
C GLY A 378 12.21 21.30 -33.83
N SER A 379 11.57 21.40 -35.00
CA SER A 379 11.19 22.67 -35.62
C SER A 379 9.69 22.97 -35.60
N SER A 380 8.83 21.95 -35.47
CA SER A 380 7.37 22.15 -35.42
C SER A 380 6.64 20.88 -34.97
N PRO A 381 5.41 20.98 -34.42
CA PRO A 381 4.64 19.82 -33.98
C PRO A 381 4.08 18.97 -35.12
N SER A 382 4.52 19.14 -36.38
CA SER A 382 3.82 18.66 -37.58
C SER A 382 3.87 17.14 -37.76
N ASN A 383 5.04 16.52 -37.58
CA ASN A 383 5.26 15.09 -37.80
C ASN A 383 6.50 14.61 -37.03
N THR A 384 6.82 13.31 -37.13
CA THR A 384 7.91 12.65 -36.39
C THR A 384 9.32 13.11 -36.77
N SER A 385 9.53 13.74 -37.93
CA SER A 385 10.84 14.31 -38.28
C SER A 385 11.01 15.75 -37.81
N THR A 386 9.90 16.47 -37.59
CA THR A 386 9.93 17.87 -37.11
C THR A 386 9.63 18.03 -35.62
N SER A 387 9.06 17.00 -34.98
CA SER A 387 8.83 16.87 -33.55
C SER A 387 9.23 15.46 -33.14
N TYR A 388 10.46 15.30 -32.69
CA TYR A 388 11.06 13.96 -32.52
C TYR A 388 11.28 13.56 -31.07
N HIS A 389 11.27 14.50 -30.13
CA HIS A 389 11.51 14.20 -28.72
C HIS A 389 10.84 15.19 -27.77
N VAL A 390 10.65 14.78 -26.53
CA VAL A 390 10.20 15.64 -25.43
C VAL A 390 10.95 15.25 -24.15
N ASP A 391 11.34 16.25 -23.37
CA ASP A 391 11.84 16.06 -22.01
C ASP A 391 11.03 16.92 -21.03
N LEU A 392 11.06 16.57 -19.74
CA LEU A 392 10.53 17.37 -18.65
C LEU A 392 11.65 18.20 -18.04
N VAL A 393 11.34 19.43 -17.63
CA VAL A 393 12.28 20.32 -16.93
C VAL A 393 12.40 19.89 -15.46
N GLU A 394 13.55 19.38 -15.03
CA GLU A 394 13.84 19.12 -13.62
C GLU A 394 14.21 20.42 -12.89
N SER A 395 15.05 21.26 -13.50
CA SER A 395 15.43 22.55 -12.93
C SER A 395 15.83 23.57 -14.00
N VAL A 396 15.77 24.86 -13.63
CA VAL A 396 16.28 25.98 -14.44
C VAL A 396 17.48 26.57 -13.70
N ASN A 397 18.64 26.58 -14.33
CA ASN A 397 19.86 27.12 -13.77
C ASN A 397 19.82 28.66 -13.73
N ALA A 398 20.68 29.27 -12.91
CA ALA A 398 20.73 30.73 -12.75
C ALA A 398 21.06 31.48 -14.05
N ASP A 399 21.75 30.82 -14.99
CA ASP A 399 22.07 31.35 -16.32
C ASP A 399 20.96 31.12 -17.36
N GLY A 400 19.85 30.51 -16.97
CA GLY A 400 18.70 30.20 -17.83
C GLY A 400 18.82 28.87 -18.59
N THR A 401 19.91 28.12 -18.43
CA THR A 401 20.03 26.77 -19.00
C THR A 401 19.16 25.77 -18.23
N LEU A 402 18.78 24.67 -18.88
CA LEU A 402 17.82 23.69 -18.37
C LEU A 402 18.51 22.38 -18.01
N ASN A 403 18.13 21.82 -16.86
CA ASN A 403 18.36 20.41 -16.56
C ASN A 403 17.05 19.66 -16.83
N LEU A 404 17.13 18.64 -17.67
CA LEU A 404 16.00 17.95 -18.26
C LEU A 404 16.08 16.46 -17.95
N ILE A 405 14.91 15.82 -17.88
CA ILE A 405 14.78 14.37 -17.80
C ILE A 405 13.74 13.88 -18.81
N GLY A 406 14.08 12.84 -19.55
CA GLY A 406 13.17 12.29 -20.55
C GLY A 406 13.28 10.79 -20.67
N GLY A 407 12.14 10.19 -21.02
CA GLY A 407 12.05 8.79 -21.40
C GLY A 407 12.51 8.57 -22.84
N ASN A 408 12.84 7.33 -23.17
CA ASN A 408 13.35 6.92 -24.47
C ASN A 408 14.61 7.68 -24.94
N VAL A 409 15.41 8.17 -24.01
CA VAL A 409 16.72 8.75 -24.29
C VAL A 409 17.72 7.59 -24.28
N SER A 410 18.08 7.12 -25.48
CA SER A 410 18.87 5.88 -25.64
C SER A 410 18.21 4.70 -24.91
N ASP A 411 16.92 4.50 -25.18
CA ASP A 411 16.11 3.38 -24.65
C ASP A 411 15.98 3.39 -23.11
N SER A 412 16.14 4.57 -22.49
CA SER A 412 16.13 4.75 -21.03
C SER A 412 15.50 6.07 -20.59
N VAL A 413 15.18 6.18 -19.31
CA VAL A 413 14.93 7.48 -18.65
C VAL A 413 16.27 8.08 -18.25
N SER A 414 16.67 9.14 -18.92
CA SER A 414 17.99 9.76 -18.74
C SER A 414 17.90 11.28 -18.64
N ARG A 415 18.93 11.86 -18.02
CA ARG A 415 19.07 13.30 -17.79
C ARG A 415 19.92 13.97 -18.87
N LYS A 416 19.62 15.25 -19.13
CA LYS A 416 20.44 16.18 -19.91
C LYS A 416 20.66 17.41 -19.05
N TYR A 417 21.89 17.91 -18.99
CA TYR A 417 22.25 19.04 -18.12
C TYR A 417 22.68 20.25 -18.94
N ASN A 418 22.45 21.44 -18.40
CA ASN A 418 22.91 22.71 -18.96
C ASN A 418 22.49 22.93 -20.43
N VAL A 419 21.28 22.52 -20.78
CA VAL A 419 20.72 22.72 -22.12
C VAL A 419 20.33 24.18 -22.27
N ASP A 420 20.98 24.91 -23.18
CA ASP A 420 20.55 26.25 -23.56
C ASP A 420 19.31 26.16 -24.47
N PRO A 421 18.11 26.59 -24.01
CA PRO A 421 16.90 26.46 -24.80
C PRO A 421 16.86 27.37 -26.04
N TYR A 422 17.75 28.37 -26.14
CA TYR A 422 17.86 29.25 -27.30
C TYR A 422 18.81 28.70 -28.37
N ALA A 423 19.76 27.85 -27.99
CA ALA A 423 20.71 27.21 -28.91
C ALA A 423 20.30 25.77 -29.28
N ALA A 424 19.44 25.13 -28.48
CA ALA A 424 18.90 23.82 -28.75
C ALA A 424 17.80 23.86 -29.82
N ASP A 425 17.62 22.74 -30.52
CA ASP A 425 16.54 22.55 -31.49
C ASP A 425 15.22 22.28 -30.74
N ILE A 426 14.66 23.33 -30.12
CA ILE A 426 13.42 23.30 -29.34
C ILE A 426 12.42 24.28 -29.96
N TYR A 427 11.25 23.81 -30.39
CA TYR A 427 10.24 24.67 -31.02
C TYR A 427 9.22 25.26 -30.03
N GLY A 428 9.23 24.79 -28.78
CA GLY A 428 8.40 25.34 -27.71
C GLY A 428 8.35 24.45 -26.47
N TYR A 429 7.58 24.90 -25.48
CA TYR A 429 7.32 24.16 -24.25
C TYR A 429 5.83 24.19 -23.88
N THR A 430 5.38 23.22 -23.09
CA THR A 430 4.00 23.14 -22.58
C THR A 430 4.03 23.14 -21.06
N ARG A 431 3.11 23.90 -20.46
CA ARG A 431 2.94 24.02 -19.01
C ARG A 431 1.89 23.02 -18.50
N PRO A 432 2.11 22.37 -17.35
CA PRO A 432 1.11 21.51 -16.72
C PRO A 432 -0.16 22.28 -16.34
#